data_AF-A0A954PW27-F1
#
_entry.id   AF-A0A954PW27-F1
#
_cell.length_a   1.000
_cell.length_b   1.000
_cell.length_c   1.000
_cell.angle_alpha   90.00
_cell.angle_beta   90.00
_cell.angle_gamma   90.00
#
_symmetry.space_group_name_H-M   'P 1'
#
loop_
_entity.id
_entity.type
_entity.pdbx_description
1 polymer ?
#
loop_
_entity_poly.entity_id
_entity_poly.type
_entity_poly.pdbx_seq_one_letter_code
_entity_poly.pdbx_strand_id
1 'polypeptide(L)'
;MSDIGSKRHLRIGIVDYHGDFRRIITDIIPRGHQVVSIPVDSTDADVDLLVNHHDETLNNRFNLPFFVAPYGTVLQHHVDGWNRNQNCMGILDLSGDILRRFPMVERPLFVSKPFFPTTPVYESAGAKVISLIPRYQERFPEAYELATSLTEHVYGDPIVPDIEALREAKWLLHIKPSGGFVCNAVMKALACGVPVIMDEKTWDSGFFRHYVRHGENALVVPADQIGEVISDLPDDEYQRIKGTCVAEASEFKRGYKWSDSWWQGSKNHVSLAQLDAIPYESEKGERLNPVDWERTEQIDARHYVRPDHQVLELGGCYGVVSCVINQILNNPECHVVVEPEQAVIPALRRNRDAHQAHFQIFNGIVARQPTIIKGEGLSRWTESSAQGNIPNLTFNQIEQRFGTKFTCLVADCEGGLERFIRDFPEFADNIDTILFERDREYDDSGTQCDYGYVEKFLLSKSFHQIKRGSHPVWRRFHDRGDMIEPARSE
;
A
#
# COMPACT_ATOMS: atom_id res chain seq x y z
N MET A 1 -46.77 36.94 25.89
CA MET A 1 -46.02 37.00 24.63
C MET A 1 -44.79 37.84 24.88
N SER A 2 -43.74 37.18 25.36
CA SER A 2 -42.45 37.79 25.70
C SER A 2 -41.62 37.98 24.44
N ASP A 3 -40.95 39.13 24.36
CA ASP A 3 -39.94 39.54 23.39
C ASP A 3 -39.06 38.36 22.96
N ILE A 4 -39.25 37.87 21.73
CA ILE A 4 -38.27 37.00 21.07
C ILE A 4 -37.20 37.95 20.55
N GLY A 5 -36.18 38.18 21.39
CA GLY A 5 -35.06 39.07 21.11
C GLY A 5 -34.46 38.84 19.73
N SER A 6 -33.99 39.91 19.10
CA SER A 6 -33.44 39.86 17.75
C SER A 6 -32.35 38.79 17.66
N LYS A 7 -32.58 37.78 16.81
CA LYS A 7 -31.58 36.72 16.59
C LYS A 7 -30.37 37.37 15.93
N ARG A 8 -29.25 37.44 16.65
CA ARG A 8 -27.98 37.92 16.10
C ARG A 8 -27.55 36.97 14.98
N HIS A 9 -27.40 37.50 13.78
CA HIS A 9 -26.84 36.78 12.64
C HIS A 9 -25.33 36.62 12.86
N LEU A 10 -24.85 35.37 12.78
CA LEU A 10 -23.42 35.03 12.93
C LEU A 10 -22.75 34.98 11.56
N ARG A 11 -21.50 35.41 11.50
CA ARG A 11 -20.57 35.18 10.39
C ARG A 11 -19.68 33.99 10.77
N ILE A 12 -19.76 32.93 9.99
CA ILE A 12 -19.05 31.68 10.24
C ILE A 12 -17.98 31.52 9.16
N GLY A 13 -16.71 31.49 9.57
CA GLY A 13 -15.58 31.26 8.70
C GLY A 13 -15.30 29.76 8.54
N ILE A 14 -14.97 29.32 7.33
CA ILE A 14 -14.53 27.95 7.06
C ILE A 14 -13.14 28.03 6.46
N VAL A 15 -12.15 27.44 7.11
CA VAL A 15 -10.79 27.35 6.53
C VAL A 15 -10.78 26.19 5.54
N ASP A 16 -10.65 26.51 4.25
CA ASP A 16 -10.95 25.57 3.16
C ASP A 16 -9.69 25.04 2.47
N TYR A 17 -9.55 23.71 2.40
CA TYR A 17 -8.57 23.01 1.55
C TYR A 17 -9.18 22.59 0.21
N HIS A 18 -10.51 22.43 0.12
CA HIS A 18 -11.25 21.89 -1.04
C HIS A 18 -12.73 22.35 -1.00
N GLY A 19 -13.17 23.11 -2.02
CA GLY A 19 -14.47 23.82 -2.10
C GLY A 19 -15.77 23.06 -1.75
N ASP A 20 -15.75 21.74 -1.65
CA ASP A 20 -16.88 20.88 -1.27
C ASP A 20 -17.26 21.01 0.22
N PHE A 21 -16.30 21.32 1.10
CA PHE A 21 -16.54 21.39 2.54
C PHE A 21 -17.48 22.55 2.92
N ARG A 22 -17.42 23.65 2.16
CA ARG A 22 -18.31 24.79 2.31
C ARG A 22 -19.78 24.40 2.17
N ARG A 23 -20.12 23.49 1.25
CA ARG A 23 -21.51 23.10 0.98
C ARG A 23 -22.14 22.35 2.16
N ILE A 24 -21.42 21.37 2.71
CA ILE A 24 -21.88 20.55 3.85
C ILE A 24 -22.17 21.45 5.06
N ILE A 25 -21.25 22.35 5.38
CA ILE A 25 -21.40 23.27 6.50
C ILE A 25 -22.55 24.27 6.25
N THR A 26 -22.72 24.74 5.01
CA THR A 26 -23.85 25.61 4.65
C THR A 26 -25.21 24.91 4.86
N ASP A 27 -25.29 23.60 4.62
CA ASP A 27 -26.53 22.83 4.80
C ASP A 27 -26.87 22.57 6.28
N ILE A 28 -25.87 22.56 7.17
CA ILE A 28 -26.04 22.34 8.62
C ILE A 28 -26.33 23.66 9.36
N ILE A 29 -25.79 24.78 8.86
CA ILE A 29 -25.95 26.08 9.49
C ILE A 29 -27.38 26.61 9.25
N PRO A 30 -28.08 27.10 10.31
CA PRO A 30 -29.43 27.63 10.16
C PRO A 30 -29.53 28.79 9.15
N ARG A 31 -30.68 28.90 8.49
CA ARG A 31 -30.95 30.01 7.55
C ARG A 31 -30.81 31.36 8.26
N GLY A 32 -30.07 32.27 7.63
CA GLY A 32 -29.83 33.64 8.11
C GLY A 32 -28.41 33.89 8.62
N HIS A 33 -27.59 32.87 8.84
CA HIS A 33 -26.16 33.06 9.14
C HIS A 33 -25.35 33.18 7.84
N GLN A 34 -24.23 33.91 7.87
CA GLN A 34 -23.35 34.08 6.71
C GLN A 34 -22.18 33.12 6.81
N VAL A 35 -21.91 32.36 5.74
CA VAL A 35 -20.78 31.43 5.66
C VAL A 35 -19.72 31.99 4.70
N VAL A 36 -18.51 32.19 5.21
CA VAL A 36 -17.38 32.80 4.47
C VAL A 36 -16.22 31.81 4.40
N SER A 37 -15.64 31.62 3.23
CA SER A 37 -14.40 30.83 3.09
C SER A 37 -13.20 31.67 3.50
N ILE A 38 -12.31 31.10 4.31
CA ILE A 38 -11.09 31.73 4.79
C ILE A 38 -9.90 30.99 4.15
N PRO A 39 -8.99 31.71 3.46
CA PRO A 39 -7.78 31.11 2.91
C PRO A 39 -6.94 30.43 3.99
N VAL A 40 -6.32 29.30 3.66
CA VAL A 40 -5.49 28.51 4.59
C VAL A 40 -4.29 29.30 5.13
N ASP A 41 -3.77 30.23 4.33
CA ASP A 41 -2.64 31.09 4.64
C ASP A 41 -3.04 32.38 5.38
N SER A 42 -4.35 32.61 5.60
CA SER A 42 -4.81 33.77 6.36
C SER A 42 -4.37 33.68 7.82
N THR A 43 -3.88 34.80 8.35
CA THR A 43 -3.49 34.95 9.76
C THR A 43 -4.55 35.67 10.60
N ASP A 44 -5.59 36.19 9.95
CA ASP A 44 -6.72 36.87 10.59
C ASP A 44 -8.04 36.54 9.87
N ALA A 45 -9.16 36.70 10.56
CA ALA A 45 -10.48 36.34 10.09
C ALA A 45 -11.56 37.23 10.73
N ASP A 46 -12.26 38.02 9.92
CA ASP A 46 -13.40 38.82 10.38
C ASP A 46 -14.69 37.97 10.40
N VAL A 47 -14.76 37.04 11.36
CA VAL A 47 -15.88 36.12 11.59
C VAL A 47 -16.13 35.92 13.08
N ASP A 48 -17.37 35.61 13.46
CA ASP A 48 -17.75 35.35 14.85
C ASP A 48 -17.34 33.93 15.32
N LEU A 49 -17.19 32.99 14.39
CA LEU A 49 -16.92 31.57 14.66
C LEU A 49 -16.15 30.94 13.49
N LEU A 50 -15.15 30.13 13.78
CA LEU A 50 -14.42 29.36 12.77
C LEU A 50 -14.84 27.87 12.77
N VAL A 51 -14.84 27.26 11.59
CA VAL A 51 -14.89 25.81 11.41
C VAL A 51 -13.61 25.40 10.71
N ASN A 52 -12.75 24.68 11.43
CA ASN A 52 -11.44 24.27 10.94
C ASN A 52 -11.42 22.77 10.60
N HIS A 53 -10.80 22.45 9.46
CA HIS A 53 -10.53 21.08 9.04
C HIS A 53 -9.23 20.61 9.69
N HIS A 54 -9.32 19.91 10.85
CA HIS A 54 -8.37 18.99 11.51
C HIS A 54 -6.85 19.34 11.59
N ASP A 55 -6.36 20.37 10.93
CA ASP A 55 -4.96 20.72 10.80
C ASP A 55 -4.51 21.38 12.10
N GLU A 56 -3.63 20.67 12.81
CA GLU A 56 -3.06 21.12 14.07
C GLU A 56 -2.32 22.46 13.93
N THR A 57 -1.76 22.75 12.74
CA THR A 57 -1.05 24.00 12.48
C THR A 57 -1.98 25.22 12.49
N LEU A 58 -3.27 25.02 12.19
CA LEU A 58 -4.28 26.06 12.13
C LEU A 58 -4.97 26.29 13.49
N ASN A 59 -5.02 25.26 14.34
CA ASN A 59 -5.70 25.34 15.64
C ASN A 59 -5.15 26.46 16.54
N ASN A 60 -3.85 26.76 16.44
CA ASN A 60 -3.21 27.81 17.24
C ASN A 60 -3.06 29.15 16.49
N ARG A 61 -3.51 29.23 15.22
CA ARG A 61 -3.29 30.40 14.37
C ARG A 61 -4.31 31.51 14.62
N PHE A 62 -5.56 31.17 14.92
CA PHE A 62 -6.63 32.14 15.13
C PHE A 62 -6.96 32.29 16.60
N ASN A 63 -7.08 33.54 17.07
CA ASN A 63 -7.55 33.86 18.42
C ASN A 63 -9.08 33.98 18.45
N LEU A 64 -9.77 33.06 17.77
CA LEU A 64 -11.23 33.02 17.65
C LEU A 64 -11.75 31.68 18.13
N PRO A 65 -12.97 31.64 18.68
CA PRO A 65 -13.61 30.37 18.99
C PRO A 65 -13.83 29.54 17.72
N PHE A 66 -13.60 28.22 17.79
CA PHE A 66 -13.76 27.34 16.64
C PHE A 66 -14.36 25.97 16.95
N PHE A 67 -15.00 25.37 15.94
CA PHE A 67 -15.35 23.96 15.89
C PHE A 67 -14.35 23.19 15.03
N VAL A 68 -13.96 21.99 15.48
CA VAL A 68 -13.20 21.06 14.64
C VAL A 68 -14.17 20.15 13.92
N ALA A 69 -14.04 20.05 12.61
CA ALA A 69 -14.81 19.13 11.79
C ALA A 69 -13.84 18.19 11.06
N PRO A 70 -13.52 17.03 11.65
CA PRO A 70 -12.52 16.15 11.09
C PRO A 70 -13.05 15.44 9.85
N TYR A 71 -12.24 15.45 8.81
CA TYR A 71 -12.50 14.74 7.57
C TYR A 71 -11.27 13.86 7.28
N GLY A 72 -11.47 12.54 7.22
CA GLY A 72 -10.37 11.57 7.09
C GLY A 72 -9.95 10.90 8.41
N THR A 73 -8.70 10.43 8.47
CA THR A 73 -8.19 9.61 9.59
C THR A 73 -7.84 10.46 10.81
N VAL A 74 -8.67 10.37 11.86
CA VAL A 74 -8.35 10.91 13.19
C VAL A 74 -7.37 9.98 13.92
N LEU A 75 -6.41 10.57 14.63
CA LEU A 75 -5.38 9.91 15.43
C LEU A 75 -5.38 10.51 16.85
N GLN A 76 -4.78 9.81 17.82
CA GLN A 76 -4.79 10.21 19.23
C GLN A 76 -4.24 11.62 19.45
N HIS A 77 -3.11 11.98 18.82
CA HIS A 77 -2.49 13.29 19.01
C HIS A 77 -3.38 14.46 18.56
N HIS A 78 -4.27 14.24 17.58
CA HIS A 78 -5.24 15.25 17.17
C HIS A 78 -6.25 15.53 18.29
N VAL A 79 -6.76 14.47 18.93
CA VAL A 79 -7.66 14.57 20.08
C VAL A 79 -6.97 15.30 21.24
N ASP A 80 -5.71 14.96 21.52
CA ASP A 80 -4.91 15.64 22.55
C ASP A 80 -4.75 17.13 22.22
N GLY A 81 -4.54 17.48 20.95
CA GLY A 81 -4.51 18.87 20.47
C GLY A 81 -5.82 19.62 20.73
N TRP A 82 -6.96 19.00 20.42
CA TRP A 82 -8.28 19.61 20.63
C TRP A 82 -8.61 19.80 22.11
N ASN A 83 -8.26 18.83 22.94
CA ASN A 83 -8.45 18.93 24.39
C ASN A 83 -7.55 20.03 24.99
N ARG A 84 -6.32 20.23 24.49
CA ARG A 84 -5.43 21.30 24.97
C ARG A 84 -5.82 22.71 24.50
N ASN A 85 -6.46 22.84 23.34
CA ASN A 85 -6.74 24.15 22.77
C ASN A 85 -7.97 24.82 23.40
N GLN A 86 -7.76 25.92 24.12
CA GLN A 86 -8.83 26.65 24.84
C GLN A 86 -9.87 27.30 23.91
N ASN A 87 -9.50 27.58 22.65
CA ASN A 87 -10.40 28.17 21.66
C ASN A 87 -11.26 27.11 20.95
N CYS A 88 -10.97 25.82 21.12
CA CYS A 88 -11.80 24.73 20.62
C CYS A 88 -13.08 24.62 21.46
N MET A 89 -14.20 25.08 20.89
CA MET A 89 -15.52 25.08 21.53
C MET A 89 -16.22 23.73 21.46
N GLY A 90 -15.86 22.90 20.48
CA GLY A 90 -16.51 21.61 20.26
C GLY A 90 -16.01 20.92 19.00
N ILE A 91 -16.46 19.68 18.83
CA ILE A 91 -16.14 18.86 17.67
C ILE A 91 -17.42 18.57 16.92
N LEU A 92 -17.47 18.91 15.63
CA LEU A 92 -18.52 18.52 14.72
C LEU A 92 -18.19 17.14 14.15
N ASP A 93 -18.67 16.08 14.80
CA ASP A 93 -18.44 14.71 14.36
C ASP A 93 -19.38 14.35 13.20
N LEU A 94 -18.85 14.47 11.98
CA LEU A 94 -19.55 14.09 10.76
C LEU A 94 -19.54 12.57 10.50
N SER A 95 -18.70 11.81 11.21
CA SER A 95 -18.56 10.36 11.06
C SER A 95 -19.47 9.58 12.00
N GLY A 96 -19.82 10.18 13.15
CA GLY A 96 -20.50 9.51 14.26
C GLY A 96 -19.64 8.50 15.01
N ASP A 97 -18.33 8.42 14.73
CA ASP A 97 -17.43 7.39 15.24
C ASP A 97 -16.37 7.93 16.22
N ILE A 98 -16.29 9.25 16.41
CA ILE A 98 -15.19 9.85 17.17
C ILE A 98 -15.26 9.44 18.64
N LEU A 99 -16.43 9.53 19.27
CA LEU A 99 -16.55 9.20 20.68
C LEU A 99 -16.27 7.71 20.96
N ARG A 100 -16.63 6.83 20.01
CA ARG A 100 -16.39 5.40 20.11
C ARG A 100 -14.90 5.08 20.02
N ARG A 101 -14.19 5.73 19.08
CA ARG A 101 -12.74 5.52 18.86
C ARG A 101 -11.88 6.23 19.89
N PHE A 102 -12.33 7.37 20.39
CA PHE A 102 -11.59 8.27 21.26
C PHE A 102 -12.46 8.68 22.47
N PRO A 103 -12.64 7.79 23.45
CA PRO A 103 -13.47 8.05 24.63
C PRO A 103 -12.92 9.17 25.53
N MET A 104 -11.68 9.61 25.30
CA MET A 104 -11.01 10.70 26.01
C MET A 104 -11.30 12.10 25.45
N VAL A 105 -12.21 12.24 24.49
CA VAL A 105 -12.64 13.55 23.98
C VAL A 105 -13.35 14.33 25.09
N GLU A 106 -12.79 15.47 25.50
CA GLU A 106 -13.35 16.32 26.57
C GLU A 106 -14.25 17.45 26.03
N ARG A 107 -14.14 17.75 24.73
CA ARG A 107 -14.87 18.84 24.09
C ARG A 107 -16.32 18.44 23.76
N PRO A 108 -17.29 19.37 23.82
CA PRO A 108 -18.65 19.11 23.40
C PRO A 108 -18.72 18.54 21.99
N LEU A 109 -19.35 17.37 21.84
CA LEU A 109 -19.49 16.67 20.56
C LEU A 109 -20.84 17.00 19.93
N PHE A 110 -20.80 17.68 18.78
CA PHE A 110 -21.95 17.94 17.93
C PHE A 110 -21.96 16.90 16.82
N VAL A 111 -22.70 15.82 17.04
CA VAL A 111 -22.89 14.80 16.01
C VAL A 111 -23.94 15.32 15.03
N SER A 112 -23.47 15.92 13.94
CA SER A 112 -24.31 16.03 12.75
C SER A 112 -24.16 14.70 12.03
N LYS A 113 -25.25 13.96 11.85
CA LYS A 113 -25.26 12.84 10.91
C LYS A 113 -25.52 13.44 9.52
N PRO A 114 -24.53 13.77 8.68
CA PRO A 114 -24.81 14.02 7.29
C PRO A 114 -25.28 12.69 6.71
N PHE A 115 -26.58 12.48 6.57
CA PHE A 115 -27.23 11.55 5.64
C PHE A 115 -26.52 10.22 5.27
N PHE A 116 -25.79 9.60 6.19
CA PHE A 116 -25.28 8.23 6.08
C PHE A 116 -26.08 7.39 7.07
N PRO A 117 -27.30 6.94 6.71
CA PRO A 117 -27.98 5.94 7.50
C PRO A 117 -27.25 4.60 7.37
N THR A 118 -27.06 3.94 8.51
CA THR A 118 -27.00 2.48 8.68
C THR A 118 -26.57 1.67 7.44
N THR A 119 -25.27 1.42 7.35
CA THR A 119 -24.62 0.56 6.34
C THR A 119 -25.03 -0.91 6.54
N PRO A 120 -25.29 -1.71 5.49
CA PRO A 120 -25.65 -3.12 5.64
C PRO A 120 -24.44 -4.04 5.87
N VAL A 121 -24.79 -5.24 6.29
CA VAL A 121 -24.06 -6.33 6.97
C VAL A 121 -23.34 -7.30 5.99
N TYR A 122 -22.32 -8.01 6.48
CA TYR A 122 -21.56 -9.10 5.81
C TYR A 122 -21.72 -10.40 6.60
N GLU A 123 -21.62 -11.57 5.94
CA GLU A 123 -21.17 -12.91 6.43
C GLU A 123 -21.84 -14.02 5.56
N SER A 124 -21.27 -15.09 5.00
CA SER A 124 -20.01 -15.85 5.11
C SER A 124 -19.68 -16.57 3.76
N ALA A 125 -18.61 -17.38 3.70
CA ALA A 125 -18.11 -18.04 2.48
C ALA A 125 -19.12 -19.03 1.85
N GLY A 126 -19.50 -18.78 0.58
CA GLY A 126 -20.15 -19.80 -0.26
C GLY A 126 -21.30 -19.33 -1.16
N ALA A 127 -21.95 -18.19 -0.89
CA ALA A 127 -23.01 -17.65 -1.74
C ALA A 127 -22.76 -16.14 -1.97
N LYS A 128 -22.38 -15.76 -3.20
CA LYS A 128 -21.35 -14.72 -3.41
C LYS A 128 -21.85 -13.41 -4.05
N VAL A 129 -22.62 -12.61 -3.32
CA VAL A 129 -22.91 -11.20 -3.69
C VAL A 129 -22.69 -10.31 -2.47
N ILE A 130 -21.83 -9.28 -2.59
CA ILE A 130 -21.56 -8.30 -1.52
C ILE A 130 -22.25 -6.98 -1.86
N SER A 131 -23.18 -6.51 -1.02
CA SER A 131 -23.94 -5.26 -1.23
C SER A 131 -23.54 -4.17 -0.23
N LEU A 132 -23.33 -2.94 -0.71
CA LEU A 132 -22.97 -1.78 0.12
C LEU A 132 -23.91 -0.61 -0.15
N ILE A 133 -24.95 -0.41 0.68
CA ILE A 133 -25.94 0.66 0.43
C ILE A 133 -26.56 1.26 1.71
N PRO A 134 -26.41 2.58 1.94
CA PRO A 134 -27.33 3.38 2.75
C PRO A 134 -28.65 3.64 1.99
N ARG A 135 -29.80 3.24 2.56
CA ARG A 135 -31.20 3.47 2.07
C ARG A 135 -31.74 2.65 0.90
N TYR A 136 -31.23 1.44 0.66
CA TYR A 136 -31.77 0.57 -0.39
C TYR A 136 -33.27 0.22 -0.18
N GLN A 137 -33.70 0.10 1.08
CA GLN A 137 -35.08 -0.16 1.49
C GLN A 137 -36.09 0.86 0.95
N GLU A 138 -35.73 2.14 0.91
CA GLU A 138 -36.67 3.21 0.52
C GLU A 138 -36.95 3.24 -0.98
N ARG A 139 -36.02 2.71 -1.80
CA ARG A 139 -36.07 2.89 -3.26
C ARG A 139 -36.47 1.64 -4.02
N PHE A 140 -36.13 0.46 -3.49
CA PHE A 140 -36.44 -0.84 -4.10
C PHE A 140 -36.79 -1.85 -3.01
N PRO A 141 -37.99 -1.76 -2.42
CA PRO A 141 -38.36 -2.58 -1.27
C PRO A 141 -38.31 -4.09 -1.56
N GLU A 142 -38.67 -4.51 -2.79
CA GLU A 142 -38.65 -5.92 -3.21
C GLU A 142 -37.23 -6.46 -3.43
N ALA A 143 -36.36 -5.69 -4.08
CA ALA A 143 -34.94 -6.05 -4.24
C ALA A 143 -34.18 -5.99 -2.90
N TYR A 144 -34.59 -5.08 -2.01
CA TYR A 144 -34.12 -5.02 -0.63
C TYR A 144 -34.60 -6.23 0.16
N GLU A 145 -35.86 -6.65 0.06
CA GLU A 145 -36.35 -7.89 0.69
C GLU A 145 -35.68 -9.13 0.12
N LEU A 146 -35.43 -9.20 -1.19
CA LEU A 146 -34.67 -10.30 -1.80
C LEU A 146 -33.23 -10.33 -1.28
N ALA A 147 -32.53 -9.19 -1.32
CA ALA A 147 -31.17 -9.07 -0.76
C ALA A 147 -31.15 -9.37 0.74
N THR A 148 -32.11 -8.87 1.50
CA THR A 148 -32.25 -9.09 2.95
C THR A 148 -32.59 -10.55 3.24
N SER A 149 -33.43 -11.22 2.47
CA SER A 149 -33.76 -12.65 2.63
C SER A 149 -32.56 -13.57 2.34
N LEU A 150 -31.69 -13.17 1.40
CA LEU A 150 -30.41 -13.82 1.15
C LEU A 150 -29.40 -13.57 2.28
N THR A 151 -29.57 -12.48 3.04
CA THR A 151 -28.67 -12.03 4.12
C THR A 151 -29.12 -12.53 5.51
N GLU A 152 -30.43 -12.61 5.79
CA GLU A 152 -31.03 -12.97 7.09
C GLU A 152 -30.83 -14.43 7.50
N HIS A 153 -30.33 -15.29 6.62
CA HIS A 153 -30.01 -16.68 6.95
C HIS A 153 -28.59 -16.85 7.53
N VAL A 154 -27.70 -15.84 7.48
CA VAL A 154 -26.24 -16.07 7.56
C VAL A 154 -25.46 -14.99 8.34
N TYR A 155 -25.92 -14.53 9.50
CA TYR A 155 -25.11 -13.81 10.51
C TYR A 155 -24.91 -12.27 10.34
N GLY A 156 -24.29 -11.61 11.34
CA GLY A 156 -24.56 -10.21 11.74
C GLY A 156 -23.33 -9.33 12.06
N ASP A 157 -23.52 -8.02 11.89
CA ASP A 157 -22.67 -6.82 12.19
C ASP A 157 -21.34 -6.58 11.41
N PRO A 158 -20.89 -5.30 11.18
CA PRO A 158 -20.28 -4.89 9.89
C PRO A 158 -18.77 -4.49 9.86
N ILE A 159 -18.01 -4.95 8.83
CA ILE A 159 -16.63 -4.51 8.46
C ILE A 159 -16.45 -4.49 6.92
N VAL A 160 -15.76 -3.47 6.36
CA VAL A 160 -15.30 -3.39 4.94
C VAL A 160 -14.82 -4.76 4.42
N PRO A 161 -15.20 -5.23 3.21
CA PRO A 161 -14.94 -6.62 2.85
C PRO A 161 -13.44 -6.87 2.77
N ASP A 162 -13.01 -7.90 3.49
CA ASP A 162 -11.66 -8.43 3.43
C ASP A 162 -11.30 -8.77 1.97
N ILE A 163 -10.04 -8.59 1.58
CA ILE A 163 -9.51 -8.97 0.26
C ILE A 163 -9.74 -10.46 0.01
N GLU A 164 -9.64 -11.29 1.05
CA GLU A 164 -9.93 -12.72 0.93
C GLU A 164 -11.41 -12.95 0.58
N ALA A 165 -12.32 -12.25 1.27
CA ALA A 165 -13.75 -12.30 0.95
C ALA A 165 -14.05 -11.78 -0.48
N LEU A 166 -13.35 -10.74 -0.94
CA LEU A 166 -13.47 -10.26 -2.32
C LEU A 166 -12.95 -11.29 -3.33
N ARG A 167 -11.75 -11.85 -3.14
CA ARG A 167 -11.20 -12.89 -4.04
C ARG A 167 -12.13 -14.09 -4.16
N GLU A 168 -12.84 -14.40 -3.08
CA GLU A 168 -13.84 -15.44 -3.09
C GLU A 168 -15.16 -15.00 -3.70
N ALA A 169 -15.51 -13.72 -3.77
CA ALA A 169 -16.79 -13.26 -4.30
C ALA A 169 -16.96 -13.54 -5.82
N LYS A 170 -18.21 -13.80 -6.24
CA LYS A 170 -18.61 -13.91 -7.65
C LYS A 170 -18.80 -12.50 -8.22
N TRP A 171 -19.49 -11.65 -7.45
CA TRP A 171 -19.78 -10.26 -7.78
C TRP A 171 -19.56 -9.34 -6.59
N LEU A 172 -19.16 -8.10 -6.86
CA LEU A 172 -19.44 -6.97 -5.98
C LEU A 172 -20.68 -6.23 -6.49
N LEU A 173 -21.72 -6.10 -5.67
CA LEU A 173 -22.86 -5.21 -5.95
C LEU A 173 -22.62 -3.83 -5.34
N HIS A 174 -22.53 -2.79 -6.17
CA HIS A 174 -22.26 -1.43 -5.74
C HIS A 174 -23.33 -0.45 -6.20
N ILE A 175 -24.10 0.12 -5.26
CA ILE A 175 -25.18 1.06 -5.53
C ILE A 175 -25.07 2.23 -4.55
N LYS A 176 -25.11 3.46 -5.05
CA LYS A 176 -24.98 4.68 -4.25
C LYS A 176 -26.09 5.69 -4.57
N PRO A 177 -26.75 6.27 -3.55
CA PRO A 177 -27.88 7.18 -3.77
C PRO A 177 -27.46 8.55 -4.34
N SER A 178 -26.20 8.96 -4.18
CA SER A 178 -25.68 10.26 -4.61
C SER A 178 -24.29 10.15 -5.23
N GLY A 179 -24.07 10.99 -6.25
CA GLY A 179 -22.79 11.11 -6.95
C GLY A 179 -21.66 11.39 -5.96
N GLY A 180 -20.65 10.54 -6.00
CA GLY A 180 -19.44 10.72 -5.21
C GLY A 180 -18.24 10.19 -5.96
N PHE A 181 -17.06 10.56 -5.47
CA PHE A 181 -15.79 10.12 -6.02
C PHE A 181 -15.62 8.60 -5.98
N VAL A 182 -14.53 8.15 -6.61
CA VAL A 182 -14.06 6.77 -6.68
C VAL A 182 -14.34 6.00 -5.40
N CYS A 183 -14.96 4.82 -5.52
CA CYS A 183 -15.19 3.95 -4.36
C CYS A 183 -14.08 2.90 -4.24
N ASN A 184 -13.41 2.87 -3.08
CA ASN A 184 -12.36 1.89 -2.79
C ASN A 184 -12.85 0.44 -2.91
N ALA A 185 -14.11 0.15 -2.58
CA ALA A 185 -14.65 -1.21 -2.70
C ALA A 185 -14.70 -1.67 -4.17
N VAL A 186 -15.16 -0.79 -5.07
CA VAL A 186 -15.21 -1.04 -6.53
C VAL A 186 -13.81 -1.30 -7.08
N MET A 187 -12.86 -0.44 -6.73
CA MET A 187 -11.47 -0.61 -7.17
C MET A 187 -10.82 -1.87 -6.62
N LYS A 188 -11.07 -2.21 -5.35
CA LYS A 188 -10.54 -3.44 -4.73
C LYS A 188 -11.12 -4.69 -5.38
N ALA A 189 -12.41 -4.71 -5.68
CA ALA A 189 -13.04 -5.81 -6.40
C ALA A 189 -12.37 -6.00 -7.76
N LEU A 190 -12.26 -4.94 -8.57
CA LEU A 190 -11.61 -5.00 -9.88
C LEU A 190 -10.14 -5.45 -9.76
N ALA A 191 -9.38 -4.92 -8.80
CA ALA A 191 -8.00 -5.33 -8.53
C ALA A 191 -7.84 -6.78 -8.02
N CYS A 192 -8.93 -7.37 -7.50
CA CYS A 192 -9.00 -8.78 -7.13
C CYS A 192 -9.55 -9.67 -8.26
N GLY A 193 -9.83 -9.12 -9.44
CA GLY A 193 -10.42 -9.87 -10.55
C GLY A 193 -11.90 -10.17 -10.33
N VAL A 194 -12.60 -9.36 -9.54
CA VAL A 194 -14.00 -9.53 -9.16
C VAL A 194 -14.86 -8.54 -9.94
N PRO A 195 -15.73 -9.02 -10.84
CA PRO A 195 -16.67 -8.16 -11.56
C PRO A 195 -17.60 -7.37 -10.65
N VAL A 196 -17.97 -6.17 -11.10
CA VAL A 196 -18.85 -5.26 -10.37
C VAL A 196 -20.22 -5.18 -11.04
N ILE A 197 -21.29 -5.29 -10.27
CA ILE A 197 -22.65 -4.95 -10.71
C ILE A 197 -23.01 -3.59 -10.13
N MET A 198 -23.53 -2.69 -10.95
CA MET A 198 -23.82 -1.31 -10.57
C MET A 198 -25.10 -0.85 -11.23
N ASP A 199 -25.91 -0.01 -10.57
CA ASP A 199 -27.04 0.61 -11.27
C ASP A 199 -26.59 1.79 -12.13
N GLU A 200 -27.31 2.06 -13.21
CA GLU A 200 -27.03 3.16 -14.14
C GLU A 200 -26.87 4.51 -13.44
N LYS A 201 -27.71 4.83 -12.45
CA LYS A 201 -27.62 6.11 -11.75
C LYS A 201 -26.36 6.20 -10.89
N THR A 202 -25.93 5.11 -10.25
CA THR A 202 -24.65 5.07 -9.54
C THR A 202 -23.48 5.25 -10.48
N TRP A 203 -23.50 4.54 -11.61
CA TRP A 203 -22.45 4.63 -12.62
C TRP A 203 -22.36 6.02 -13.26
N ASP A 204 -23.49 6.65 -13.55
CA ASP A 204 -23.59 7.99 -14.15
C ASP A 204 -23.21 9.11 -13.19
N SER A 205 -23.59 8.98 -11.92
CA SER A 205 -23.37 10.03 -10.93
C SER A 205 -22.00 9.98 -10.27
N GLY A 206 -21.28 8.86 -10.37
CA GLY A 206 -19.92 8.72 -9.85
C GLY A 206 -18.85 8.85 -10.93
N PHE A 207 -17.60 9.06 -10.52
CA PHE A 207 -16.44 9.05 -11.42
C PHE A 207 -16.06 7.61 -11.87
N PHE A 208 -17.04 6.72 -12.03
CA PHE A 208 -16.84 5.30 -12.32
C PHE A 208 -16.55 5.03 -13.79
N ARG A 209 -17.02 5.89 -14.70
CA ARG A 209 -16.87 5.73 -16.16
C ARG A 209 -15.41 5.57 -16.63
N HIS A 210 -14.44 6.00 -15.82
CA HIS A 210 -13.02 5.88 -16.15
C HIS A 210 -12.47 4.45 -15.97
N TYR A 211 -13.08 3.62 -15.15
CA TYR A 211 -12.55 2.29 -14.79
C TYR A 211 -13.60 1.18 -14.69
N VAL A 212 -14.89 1.51 -14.64
CA VAL A 212 -16.02 0.58 -14.72
C VAL A 212 -16.58 0.64 -16.14
N ARG A 213 -16.42 -0.45 -16.89
CA ARG A 213 -16.86 -0.61 -18.28
C ARG A 213 -17.94 -1.71 -18.36
N HIS A 214 -19.17 -1.29 -18.68
CA HIS A 214 -20.31 -2.20 -18.85
C HIS A 214 -20.00 -3.26 -19.90
N GLY A 215 -20.26 -4.53 -19.57
CA GLY A 215 -20.01 -5.68 -20.43
C GLY A 215 -18.54 -6.10 -20.52
N GLU A 216 -17.62 -5.38 -19.88
CA GLU A 216 -16.19 -5.72 -19.87
C GLU A 216 -15.74 -6.18 -18.48
N ASN A 217 -15.66 -5.28 -17.51
CA ASN A 217 -15.23 -5.56 -16.15
C ASN A 217 -16.36 -5.33 -15.11
N ALA A 218 -17.54 -4.98 -15.60
CA ALA A 218 -18.72 -4.72 -14.80
C ALA A 218 -20.01 -4.93 -15.60
N LEU A 219 -21.13 -5.03 -14.90
CA LEU A 219 -22.48 -4.95 -15.46
C LEU A 219 -23.18 -3.74 -14.86
N VAL A 220 -23.40 -2.73 -15.71
CA VAL A 220 -24.19 -1.55 -15.37
C VAL A 220 -25.61 -1.74 -15.91
N VAL A 221 -26.61 -1.85 -15.04
CA VAL A 221 -27.99 -2.15 -15.46
C VAL A 221 -29.01 -1.27 -14.71
N PRO A 222 -30.24 -1.14 -15.21
CA PRO A 222 -31.33 -0.56 -14.43
C PRO A 222 -31.46 -1.26 -13.08
N ALA A 223 -31.72 -0.48 -12.02
CA ALA A 223 -31.69 -0.99 -10.65
C ALA A 223 -32.72 -2.12 -10.39
N ASP A 224 -33.83 -2.11 -11.12
CA ASP A 224 -34.88 -3.13 -11.12
C ASP A 224 -34.49 -4.43 -11.85
N GLN A 225 -33.45 -4.41 -12.69
CA GLN A 225 -32.95 -5.58 -13.43
C GLN A 225 -31.78 -6.29 -12.74
N ILE A 226 -31.24 -5.73 -11.66
CA ILE A 226 -30.07 -6.29 -10.95
C ILE A 226 -30.33 -7.72 -10.46
N GLY A 227 -31.52 -8.01 -9.95
CA GLY A 227 -31.87 -9.35 -9.46
C GLY A 227 -31.86 -10.41 -10.56
N GLU A 228 -32.38 -10.07 -11.75
CA GLU A 228 -32.38 -10.93 -12.93
C GLU A 228 -30.94 -11.21 -13.38
N VAL A 229 -30.12 -10.18 -13.49
CA VAL A 229 -28.70 -10.31 -13.87
C VAL A 229 -27.92 -11.19 -12.90
N ILE A 230 -28.13 -11.05 -11.59
CA ILE A 230 -27.44 -11.88 -10.60
C ILE A 230 -27.83 -13.36 -10.73
N SER A 231 -29.10 -13.63 -11.04
CA SER A 231 -29.68 -14.97 -11.04
C SER A 231 -29.46 -15.72 -12.36
N ASP A 232 -29.55 -15.00 -13.48
CA ASP A 232 -29.72 -15.59 -14.80
C ASP A 232 -28.57 -15.29 -15.77
N LEU A 233 -27.50 -14.59 -15.34
CA LEU A 233 -26.36 -14.34 -16.23
C LEU A 233 -25.70 -15.68 -16.63
N PRO A 234 -25.58 -15.96 -17.94
CA PRO A 234 -24.90 -17.15 -18.41
C PRO A 234 -23.48 -17.27 -17.87
N ASP A 235 -23.06 -18.49 -17.53
CA ASP A 235 -21.74 -18.73 -16.94
C ASP A 235 -20.59 -18.33 -17.87
N ASP A 236 -20.74 -18.49 -19.19
CA ASP A 236 -19.75 -18.06 -20.18
C ASP A 236 -19.60 -16.54 -20.22
N GLU A 237 -20.71 -15.81 -20.12
CA GLU A 237 -20.69 -14.36 -20.01
C GLU A 237 -20.04 -13.89 -18.70
N TYR A 238 -20.36 -14.54 -17.57
CA TYR A 238 -19.66 -14.30 -16.31
C TYR A 238 -18.14 -14.53 -16.42
N GLN A 239 -17.72 -15.68 -16.96
CA GLN A 239 -16.30 -16.00 -17.11
C GLN A 239 -15.59 -15.01 -18.03
N ARG A 240 -16.26 -14.53 -19.08
CA ARG A 240 -15.71 -13.50 -19.98
C ARG A 240 -15.45 -12.20 -19.22
N ILE A 241 -16.43 -11.69 -18.47
CA ILE A 241 -16.30 -10.44 -17.71
C ILE A 241 -15.22 -10.59 -16.62
N LYS A 242 -15.23 -11.71 -15.90
CA LYS A 242 -14.18 -12.04 -14.92
C LYS A 242 -12.79 -12.08 -15.55
N GLY A 243 -12.66 -12.68 -16.73
CA GLY A 243 -11.41 -12.75 -17.48
C GLY A 243 -10.84 -11.36 -17.75
N THR A 244 -11.68 -10.39 -18.13
CA THR A 244 -11.28 -9.00 -18.31
C THR A 244 -10.84 -8.36 -16.99
N CYS A 245 -11.59 -8.53 -15.89
CA CYS A 245 -11.19 -8.02 -14.57
C CYS A 245 -9.81 -8.57 -14.16
N VAL A 246 -9.55 -9.86 -14.39
CA VAL A 246 -8.27 -10.51 -14.05
C VAL A 246 -7.13 -9.96 -14.91
N ALA A 247 -7.36 -9.73 -16.21
CA ALA A 247 -6.37 -9.16 -17.11
C ALA A 247 -5.99 -7.73 -16.73
N GLU A 248 -6.97 -6.95 -16.26
CA GLU A 248 -6.79 -5.53 -15.90
C GLU A 248 -6.41 -5.33 -14.42
N ALA A 249 -6.47 -6.38 -13.60
CA ALA A 249 -6.23 -6.31 -12.16
C ALA A 249 -4.87 -5.67 -11.83
N SER A 250 -3.84 -5.88 -12.66
CA SER A 250 -2.53 -5.25 -12.52
C SER A 250 -2.55 -3.74 -12.81
N GLU A 251 -3.39 -3.27 -13.73
CA GLU A 251 -3.51 -1.83 -14.03
C GLU A 251 -4.20 -1.09 -12.89
N PHE A 252 -5.27 -1.67 -12.32
CA PHE A 252 -5.94 -1.12 -11.14
C PHE A 252 -5.03 -1.07 -9.91
N LYS A 253 -4.02 -1.96 -9.85
CA LYS A 253 -2.97 -1.95 -8.81
C LYS A 253 -1.91 -0.85 -9.03
N ARG A 254 -1.69 -0.38 -10.27
CA ARG A 254 -0.61 0.57 -10.60
C ARG A 254 -1.07 2.02 -10.75
N GLY A 255 -2.30 2.26 -11.23
CA GLY A 255 -2.75 3.59 -11.64
C GLY A 255 -3.03 4.59 -10.53
N TYR A 256 -3.06 4.15 -9.26
CA TYR A 256 -3.47 5.01 -8.14
C TYR A 256 -2.47 4.87 -6.99
N LYS A 257 -1.79 5.98 -6.65
CA LYS A 257 -0.95 6.09 -5.44
C LYS A 257 -1.85 6.01 -4.21
N TRP A 258 -1.95 4.84 -3.62
CA TRP A 258 -2.60 4.66 -2.33
C TRP A 258 -1.57 4.73 -1.21
N SER A 259 -1.96 5.14 -0.01
CA SER A 259 -1.11 4.96 1.17
C SER A 259 -0.91 3.46 1.40
N ASP A 260 0.34 3.03 1.24
CA ASP A 260 0.81 1.67 0.92
C ASP A 260 0.64 0.57 2.00
N SER A 261 -0.34 0.65 2.90
CA SER A 261 -0.43 -0.31 4.02
C SER A 261 -1.27 -1.56 3.77
N TRP A 262 -2.06 -1.65 2.69
CA TRP A 262 -3.17 -2.61 2.58
C TRP A 262 -3.01 -3.73 1.55
N TRP A 263 -1.91 -3.77 0.79
CA TRP A 263 -1.71 -4.76 -0.29
C TRP A 263 -0.83 -5.98 0.10
N GLN A 264 -0.33 -6.07 1.34
CA GLN A 264 0.53 -7.18 1.80
C GLN A 264 -0.23 -8.52 2.01
N GLY A 265 -0.92 -9.03 1.00
CA GLY A 265 -1.75 -10.23 1.09
C GLY A 265 -1.34 -11.36 0.13
N SER A 266 -0.45 -12.25 0.57
CA SER A 266 -0.70 -13.71 0.60
C SER A 266 0.47 -14.49 1.25
N LYS A 267 0.59 -14.35 2.56
CA LYS A 267 0.99 -15.32 3.60
C LYS A 267 0.69 -14.59 4.91
N ASN A 268 0.59 -15.28 6.04
CA ASN A 268 0.75 -14.64 7.35
C ASN A 268 2.18 -14.06 7.40
N HIS A 269 2.42 -12.92 6.73
CA HIS A 269 3.72 -12.31 6.65
C HIS A 269 4.03 -11.82 8.06
N VAL A 270 4.93 -12.55 8.73
CA VAL A 270 5.50 -12.15 10.01
C VAL A 270 5.88 -10.69 9.88
N SER A 271 5.27 -9.83 10.71
CA SER A 271 5.56 -8.39 10.68
C SER A 271 7.03 -8.15 11.03
N LEU A 272 7.60 -7.02 10.60
CA LEU A 272 8.98 -6.70 10.99
C LEU A 272 9.13 -6.73 12.52
N ALA A 273 8.16 -6.21 13.28
CA ALA A 273 8.18 -6.29 14.74
C ALA A 273 8.22 -7.73 15.29
N GLN A 274 7.56 -8.67 14.60
CA GLN A 274 7.61 -10.09 14.99
C GLN A 274 8.95 -10.74 14.60
N LEU A 275 9.56 -10.36 13.48
CA LEU A 275 10.92 -10.80 13.12
C LEU A 275 11.96 -10.18 14.06
N ASP A 276 11.80 -8.91 14.42
CA ASP A 276 12.67 -8.16 15.33
C ASP A 276 12.68 -8.75 16.74
N ALA A 277 11.61 -9.44 17.13
CA ALA A 277 11.52 -10.14 18.41
C ALA A 277 12.38 -11.41 18.46
N ILE A 278 12.76 -11.97 17.30
CA ILE A 278 13.65 -13.12 17.20
C ILE A 278 15.10 -12.60 17.19
N PRO A 279 15.97 -13.08 18.09
CA PRO A 279 17.34 -12.58 18.16
C PRO A 279 18.16 -12.98 16.94
N TYR A 280 18.93 -12.03 16.41
CA TYR A 280 20.04 -12.29 15.50
C TYR A 280 21.35 -12.33 16.29
N GLU A 281 22.28 -13.15 15.83
CA GLU A 281 23.62 -13.29 16.40
C GLU A 281 24.70 -13.00 15.36
N SER A 282 25.81 -12.41 15.81
CA SER A 282 27.03 -12.30 15.02
C SER A 282 27.82 -13.61 14.97
N GLU A 283 28.92 -13.63 14.22
CA GLU A 283 29.90 -14.72 14.20
C GLU A 283 30.52 -15.01 15.57
N LYS A 284 30.56 -14.00 16.46
CA LYS A 284 31.03 -14.11 17.84
C LYS A 284 29.94 -14.51 18.85
N GLY A 285 28.70 -14.67 18.39
CA GLY A 285 27.55 -14.95 19.25
C GLY A 285 27.01 -13.71 19.99
N GLU A 286 27.40 -12.52 19.55
CA GLU A 286 26.88 -11.27 20.11
C GLU A 286 25.48 -11.01 19.54
N ARG A 287 24.54 -10.62 20.40
CA ARG A 287 23.19 -10.30 19.96
C ARG A 287 23.16 -9.01 19.16
N LEU A 288 22.52 -9.06 17.99
CA LEU A 288 22.33 -7.92 17.10
C LEU A 288 20.93 -7.34 17.28
N ASN A 289 20.81 -6.02 17.13
CA ASN A 289 19.51 -5.36 17.04
C ASN A 289 19.16 -5.17 15.57
N PRO A 290 18.19 -5.91 15.00
CA PRO A 290 17.88 -5.82 13.57
C PRO A 290 17.36 -4.45 13.15
N VAL A 291 16.99 -3.56 14.09
CA VAL A 291 16.61 -2.17 13.77
C VAL A 291 17.83 -1.31 13.42
N ASP A 292 18.98 -1.63 13.99
CA ASP A 292 20.23 -0.89 13.78
C ASP A 292 21.04 -1.44 12.58
N TRP A 293 20.59 -2.55 11.98
CA TRP A 293 21.30 -3.27 10.92
C TRP A 293 20.43 -3.39 9.68
N GLU A 294 20.83 -2.78 8.56
CA GLU A 294 20.20 -2.95 7.24
C GLU A 294 18.67 -2.73 7.25
N ARG A 295 18.18 -1.79 8.06
CA ARG A 295 16.72 -1.56 8.22
C ARG A 295 16.09 -1.02 6.94
N THR A 296 16.82 -0.25 6.13
CA THR A 296 16.28 0.32 4.88
C THR A 296 16.02 -0.78 3.86
N GLU A 297 16.93 -1.74 3.80
CA GLU A 297 17.04 -2.89 2.93
C GLU A 297 15.99 -3.92 3.32
N GLN A 298 15.77 -4.15 4.62
CA GLN A 298 14.64 -4.93 5.13
C GLN A 298 13.29 -4.34 4.69
N ILE A 299 13.13 -3.01 4.81
CA ILE A 299 11.90 -2.32 4.41
C ILE A 299 11.71 -2.41 2.89
N ASP A 300 12.77 -2.20 2.11
CA ASP A 300 12.73 -2.28 0.66
C ASP A 300 12.42 -3.69 0.18
N ALA A 301 13.07 -4.72 0.76
CA ALA A 301 12.76 -6.10 0.48
C ALA A 301 11.27 -6.38 0.72
N ARG A 302 10.73 -5.95 1.87
CA ARG A 302 9.30 -6.11 2.20
C ARG A 302 8.36 -5.43 1.22
N HIS A 303 8.76 -4.31 0.63
CA HIS A 303 7.90 -3.54 -0.26
C HIS A 303 7.98 -4.01 -1.72
N TYR A 304 9.17 -4.39 -2.20
CA TYR A 304 9.40 -4.62 -3.63
C TYR A 304 9.62 -6.09 -4.02
N VAL A 305 10.01 -6.97 -3.08
CA VAL A 305 10.03 -8.41 -3.33
C VAL A 305 8.60 -8.94 -3.36
N ARG A 306 8.29 -9.79 -4.35
CA ARG A 306 6.96 -10.39 -4.53
C ARG A 306 6.96 -11.86 -4.10
N PRO A 307 5.82 -12.40 -3.65
CA PRO A 307 5.72 -13.81 -3.27
C PRO A 307 6.09 -14.80 -4.37
N ASP A 308 5.95 -14.45 -5.65
CA ASP A 308 6.30 -15.28 -6.81
C ASP A 308 7.77 -15.19 -7.22
N HIS A 309 8.57 -14.34 -6.58
CA HIS A 309 9.96 -14.15 -6.96
C HIS A 309 10.85 -15.37 -6.65
N GLN A 310 11.80 -15.61 -7.55
CA GLN A 310 12.96 -16.45 -7.33
C GLN A 310 14.17 -15.53 -7.12
N VAL A 311 14.70 -15.48 -5.90
CA VAL A 311 15.62 -14.42 -5.45
C VAL A 311 17.06 -14.92 -5.45
N LEU A 312 17.94 -14.18 -6.14
CA LEU A 312 19.37 -14.21 -5.90
C LEU A 312 19.73 -13.03 -5.00
N GLU A 313 20.32 -13.32 -3.85
CA GLU A 313 20.83 -12.33 -2.90
C GLU A 313 22.37 -12.38 -2.92
N LEU A 314 22.99 -11.26 -3.23
CA LEU A 314 24.45 -11.09 -3.21
C LEU A 314 24.82 -10.34 -1.94
N GLY A 315 25.56 -11.00 -1.06
CA GLY A 315 25.91 -10.57 0.30
C GLY A 315 24.78 -10.89 1.27
N GLY A 316 25.04 -11.83 2.18
CA GLY A 316 24.06 -12.31 3.15
C GLY A 316 24.41 -11.95 4.58
N CYS A 317 25.69 -11.72 4.87
CA CYS A 317 26.23 -11.38 6.19
C CYS A 317 25.57 -12.21 7.32
N TYR A 318 24.83 -11.57 8.23
CA TYR A 318 24.11 -12.22 9.33
C TYR A 318 22.66 -12.62 8.99
N GLY A 319 22.18 -12.29 7.79
CA GLY A 319 20.90 -12.74 7.25
C GLY A 319 19.69 -11.94 7.71
N VAL A 320 19.87 -10.69 8.14
CA VAL A 320 18.76 -9.82 8.59
C VAL A 320 17.81 -9.49 7.44
N VAL A 321 18.34 -9.12 6.27
CA VAL A 321 17.55 -8.94 5.04
C VAL A 321 17.07 -10.28 4.50
N SER A 322 17.95 -11.30 4.49
CA SER A 322 17.61 -12.62 3.96
C SER A 322 16.39 -13.25 4.65
N CYS A 323 16.29 -13.11 5.98
CA CYS A 323 15.14 -13.62 6.73
C CYS A 323 13.86 -12.87 6.37
N VAL A 324 13.91 -11.55 6.14
CA VAL A 324 12.74 -10.77 5.69
C VAL A 324 12.29 -11.23 4.30
N ILE A 325 13.21 -11.34 3.34
CA ILE A 325 12.93 -11.82 1.98
C ILE A 325 12.23 -13.18 2.04
N ASN A 326 12.77 -14.11 2.82
CA ASN A 326 12.28 -15.49 2.86
C ASN A 326 10.83 -15.61 3.35
N GLN A 327 10.42 -14.72 4.27
CA GLN A 327 9.05 -14.66 4.80
C GLN A 327 8.03 -14.07 3.80
N ILE A 328 8.52 -13.48 2.71
CA ILE A 328 7.67 -12.96 1.62
C ILE A 328 7.37 -14.06 0.59
N LEU A 329 8.33 -14.92 0.30
CA LEU A 329 8.25 -15.85 -0.82
C LEU A 329 7.24 -16.98 -0.59
N ASN A 330 6.50 -17.34 -1.65
CA ASN A 330 5.63 -18.51 -1.66
C ASN A 330 6.45 -19.79 -1.52
N ASN A 331 7.55 -19.89 -2.27
CA ASN A 331 8.53 -20.95 -2.16
C ASN A 331 9.83 -20.41 -1.53
N PRO A 332 10.04 -20.60 -0.21
CA PRO A 332 11.21 -20.05 0.47
C PRO A 332 12.53 -20.71 0.06
N GLU A 333 12.51 -21.88 -0.59
CA GLU A 333 13.73 -22.53 -1.11
C GLU A 333 14.20 -21.90 -2.44
N CYS A 334 13.35 -21.11 -3.12
CA CYS A 334 13.71 -20.34 -4.32
C CYS A 334 14.47 -19.05 -4.00
N HIS A 335 15.18 -19.02 -2.88
CA HIS A 335 15.99 -17.91 -2.42
C HIS A 335 17.41 -18.41 -2.17
N VAL A 336 18.37 -17.91 -2.95
CA VAL A 336 19.78 -18.28 -2.85
C VAL A 336 20.57 -17.08 -2.38
N VAL A 337 21.21 -17.22 -1.22
CA VAL A 337 22.08 -16.22 -0.59
C VAL A 337 23.53 -16.59 -0.87
N VAL A 338 24.27 -15.65 -1.46
CA VAL A 338 25.69 -15.80 -1.77
C VAL A 338 26.51 -14.98 -0.79
N GLU A 339 27.35 -15.63 -0.01
CA GLU A 339 28.18 -15.00 1.02
C GLU A 339 29.60 -15.56 0.96
N PRO A 340 30.62 -14.77 0.57
CA PRO A 340 31.98 -15.27 0.44
C PRO A 340 32.75 -15.37 1.77
N GLU A 341 32.37 -14.65 2.83
CA GLU A 341 33.11 -14.62 4.09
C GLU A 341 32.79 -15.84 4.96
N GLN A 342 33.74 -16.77 5.03
CA GLN A 342 33.61 -18.01 5.78
C GLN A 342 33.31 -17.80 7.27
N ALA A 343 33.78 -16.69 7.86
CA ALA A 343 33.60 -16.40 9.28
C ALA A 343 32.12 -16.16 9.66
N VAL A 344 31.32 -15.55 8.79
CA VAL A 344 29.91 -15.20 9.11
C VAL A 344 28.93 -16.34 8.84
N ILE A 345 29.30 -17.31 8.00
CA ILE A 345 28.43 -18.43 7.59
C ILE A 345 27.80 -19.21 8.76
N PRO A 346 28.51 -19.53 9.86
CA PRO A 346 27.89 -20.17 11.01
C PRO A 346 26.77 -19.34 11.63
N ALA A 347 26.94 -18.01 11.72
CA ALA A 347 25.94 -17.09 12.25
C ALA A 347 24.75 -16.96 11.30
N LEU A 348 25.00 -16.80 10.00
CA LEU A 348 23.97 -16.78 8.96
C LEU A 348 23.05 -18.02 9.04
N ARG A 349 23.64 -19.21 9.23
CA ARG A 349 22.87 -20.46 9.40
C ARG A 349 22.05 -20.47 10.68
N ARG A 350 22.63 -20.08 11.82
CA ARG A 350 21.90 -20.01 13.10
C ARG A 350 20.72 -19.04 13.01
N ASN A 351 20.94 -17.85 12.44
CA ASN A 351 19.91 -16.83 12.30
C ASN A 351 18.80 -17.32 11.36
N ARG A 352 19.14 -17.89 10.20
CA ARG A 352 18.16 -18.52 9.31
C ARG A 352 17.30 -19.55 10.05
N ASP A 353 17.92 -20.47 10.77
CA ASP A 353 17.22 -21.57 11.44
C ASP A 353 16.34 -21.04 12.59
N ALA A 354 16.81 -20.04 13.34
CA ALA A 354 16.04 -19.38 14.40
C ALA A 354 14.80 -18.64 13.87
N HIS A 355 14.87 -18.11 12.64
CA HIS A 355 13.77 -17.42 11.97
C HIS A 355 12.87 -18.37 11.16
N GLN A 356 13.10 -19.68 11.23
CA GLN A 356 12.42 -20.68 10.41
C GLN A 356 12.46 -20.33 8.91
N ALA A 357 13.54 -19.71 8.47
CA ALA A 357 13.78 -19.40 7.07
C ALA A 357 14.39 -20.62 6.37
N HIS A 358 14.14 -20.74 5.07
CA HIS A 358 14.56 -21.89 4.27
C HIS A 358 15.41 -21.52 3.05
N PHE A 359 15.97 -20.31 3.04
CA PHE A 359 16.90 -19.91 1.98
C PHE A 359 18.15 -20.78 1.93
N GLN A 360 18.65 -20.96 0.72
CA GLN A 360 19.83 -21.77 0.42
C GLN A 360 21.07 -20.87 0.49
N ILE A 361 22.14 -21.35 1.12
CA ILE A 361 23.37 -20.58 1.30
C ILE A 361 24.48 -21.17 0.42
N PHE A 362 25.01 -20.34 -0.48
CA PHE A 362 26.27 -20.60 -1.15
C PHE A 362 27.39 -19.81 -0.47
N ASN A 363 28.26 -20.53 0.24
CA ASN A 363 29.49 -19.97 0.80
C ASN A 363 30.54 -19.85 -0.31
N GLY A 364 30.65 -18.68 -0.90
CA GLY A 364 31.45 -18.44 -2.10
C GLY A 364 31.03 -17.16 -2.81
N ILE A 365 31.43 -17.04 -4.08
CA ILE A 365 31.15 -15.86 -4.91
C ILE A 365 30.60 -16.23 -6.30
N VAL A 366 29.74 -15.40 -6.87
CA VAL A 366 29.36 -15.51 -8.29
C VAL A 366 30.37 -14.74 -9.14
N ALA A 367 31.31 -15.45 -9.78
CA ALA A 367 32.40 -14.83 -10.54
C ALA A 367 32.95 -15.75 -11.64
N ARG A 368 33.43 -15.16 -12.74
CA ARG A 368 34.12 -15.91 -13.81
C ARG A 368 35.58 -16.20 -13.49
N GLN A 369 36.20 -15.35 -12.67
CA GLN A 369 37.61 -15.41 -12.33
C GLN A 369 37.80 -15.72 -10.84
N PRO A 370 38.90 -16.39 -10.46
CA PRO A 370 39.23 -16.56 -9.06
C PRO A 370 39.33 -15.20 -8.35
N THR A 371 38.88 -15.18 -7.10
CA THR A 371 38.65 -13.94 -6.34
C THR A 371 39.16 -14.09 -4.91
N ILE A 372 39.64 -13.00 -4.32
CA ILE A 372 40.05 -12.89 -2.92
C ILE A 372 39.17 -11.87 -2.18
N ILE A 373 39.09 -12.00 -0.86
CA ILE A 373 38.50 -11.00 0.04
C ILE A 373 39.59 -10.03 0.49
N LYS A 374 39.24 -8.75 0.52
CA LYS A 374 40.06 -7.63 0.99
C LYS A 374 39.31 -6.85 2.06
N GLY A 375 40.02 -6.03 2.84
CA GLY A 375 39.45 -5.21 3.89
C GLY A 375 39.44 -5.87 5.26
N GLU A 376 38.85 -5.15 6.22
CA GLU A 376 38.73 -5.57 7.62
C GLU A 376 37.28 -5.38 8.10
N GLY A 377 36.86 -6.21 9.05
CA GLY A 377 35.53 -6.12 9.64
C GLY A 377 34.42 -6.41 8.63
N LEU A 378 33.35 -5.62 8.70
CA LEU A 378 32.16 -5.78 7.87
C LEU A 378 32.29 -5.11 6.50
N SER A 379 33.17 -4.10 6.40
CA SER A 379 33.49 -3.43 5.15
C SER A 379 34.49 -4.23 4.30
N ARG A 380 34.33 -5.55 4.22
CA ARG A 380 35.15 -6.43 3.39
C ARG A 380 34.58 -6.51 1.98
N TRP A 381 35.45 -6.52 0.99
CA TRP A 381 35.07 -6.53 -0.43
C TRP A 381 35.84 -7.61 -1.18
N THR A 382 35.49 -7.83 -2.44
CA THR A 382 36.08 -8.88 -3.26
C THR A 382 36.84 -8.31 -4.47
N GLU A 383 37.97 -8.94 -4.82
CA GLU A 383 38.85 -8.51 -5.91
C GLU A 383 39.32 -9.70 -6.75
N SER A 384 39.35 -9.58 -8.08
CA SER A 384 39.90 -10.62 -8.96
C SER A 384 41.37 -10.86 -8.65
N SER A 385 41.76 -12.13 -8.54
CA SER A 385 43.16 -12.49 -8.35
C SER A 385 43.41 -13.89 -8.89
N ALA A 386 44.51 -14.08 -9.61
CA ALA A 386 44.93 -15.42 -10.05
C ALA A 386 45.21 -16.38 -8.87
N GLN A 387 45.40 -15.83 -7.65
CA GLN A 387 45.59 -16.56 -6.41
C GLN A 387 44.30 -16.64 -5.57
N GLY A 388 43.15 -16.35 -6.18
CA GLY A 388 41.85 -16.45 -5.54
C GLY A 388 41.58 -17.84 -4.94
N ASN A 389 41.10 -17.87 -3.71
CA ASN A 389 40.84 -19.09 -2.95
C ASN A 389 39.38 -19.23 -2.51
N ILE A 390 38.52 -18.26 -2.84
CA ILE A 390 37.08 -18.30 -2.55
C ILE A 390 36.43 -19.24 -3.56
N PRO A 391 35.61 -20.22 -3.11
CA PRO A 391 34.81 -21.02 -4.03
C PRO A 391 33.97 -20.12 -4.93
N ASN A 392 34.10 -20.26 -6.25
CA ASN A 392 33.34 -19.46 -7.20
C ASN A 392 32.50 -20.33 -8.12
N LEU A 393 31.32 -19.81 -8.48
CA LEU A 393 30.46 -20.36 -9.52
C LEU A 393 30.09 -19.24 -10.49
N THR A 394 29.84 -19.57 -11.75
CA THR A 394 29.22 -18.63 -12.69
C THR A 394 27.72 -18.50 -12.39
N PHE A 395 27.08 -17.44 -12.91
CA PHE A 395 25.64 -17.25 -12.76
C PHE A 395 24.84 -18.49 -13.21
N ASN A 396 25.15 -19.03 -14.39
CA ASN A 396 24.51 -20.26 -14.90
C ASN A 396 24.77 -21.48 -14.01
N GLN A 397 25.95 -21.60 -13.41
CA GLN A 397 26.26 -22.71 -12.50
C GLN A 397 25.49 -22.60 -11.18
N ILE A 398 25.26 -21.38 -10.68
CA ILE A 398 24.39 -21.17 -9.51
C ILE A 398 22.96 -21.58 -9.82
N GLU A 399 22.40 -21.13 -10.94
CA GLU A 399 21.05 -21.53 -11.36
C GLU A 399 20.92 -23.05 -11.49
N GLN A 400 21.90 -23.71 -12.11
CA GLN A 400 21.94 -25.16 -12.27
C GLN A 400 22.07 -25.89 -10.93
N ARG A 401 22.95 -25.42 -10.05
CA ARG A 401 23.22 -26.05 -8.75
C ARG A 401 21.98 -26.04 -7.85
N PHE A 402 21.23 -24.94 -7.87
CA PHE A 402 20.08 -24.75 -6.98
C PHE A 402 18.74 -25.00 -7.65
N GLY A 403 18.71 -25.27 -8.96
CA GLY A 403 17.48 -25.54 -9.71
C GLY A 403 16.55 -24.32 -9.80
N THR A 404 17.11 -23.11 -9.72
CA THR A 404 16.35 -21.85 -9.61
C THR A 404 16.68 -20.95 -10.79
N LYS A 405 15.64 -20.35 -11.40
CA LYS A 405 15.78 -19.33 -12.44
C LYS A 405 15.39 -17.99 -11.86
N PHE A 406 16.38 -17.15 -11.58
CA PHE A 406 16.15 -15.96 -10.78
C PHE A 406 15.32 -14.91 -11.54
N THR A 407 14.34 -14.35 -10.84
CA THR A 407 13.47 -13.27 -11.33
C THR A 407 13.67 -11.98 -10.54
N CYS A 408 14.37 -12.04 -9.40
CA CYS A 408 14.69 -10.90 -8.55
C CYS A 408 16.15 -10.97 -8.10
N LEU A 409 16.84 -9.81 -8.13
CA LEU A 409 18.18 -9.64 -7.60
C LEU A 409 18.13 -8.67 -6.41
N VAL A 410 18.68 -9.08 -5.28
CA VAL A 410 18.96 -8.21 -4.13
C VAL A 410 20.47 -8.18 -3.93
N ALA A 411 21.08 -7.00 -3.87
CA ALA A 411 22.53 -6.88 -3.78
C ALA A 411 22.96 -5.82 -2.76
N ASP A 412 23.47 -6.30 -1.64
CA ASP A 412 24.22 -5.54 -0.65
C ASP A 412 25.57 -6.26 -0.56
N CYS A 413 26.54 -5.77 -1.32
CA CYS A 413 27.74 -6.54 -1.63
C CYS A 413 29.00 -5.69 -1.69
N GLU A 414 29.02 -4.58 -0.95
CA GLU A 414 30.23 -3.80 -0.71
C GLU A 414 30.91 -3.33 -2.01
N GLY A 415 30.08 -2.96 -3.01
CA GLY A 415 30.50 -2.51 -4.33
C GLY A 415 30.73 -3.62 -5.38
N GLY A 416 30.37 -4.88 -5.08
CA GLY A 416 30.53 -6.01 -6.01
C GLY A 416 29.60 -6.02 -7.23
N LEU A 417 28.54 -5.19 -7.24
CA LEU A 417 27.46 -5.26 -8.22
C LEU A 417 27.91 -4.93 -9.65
N GLU A 418 28.72 -3.89 -9.85
CA GLU A 418 29.21 -3.52 -11.19
C GLU A 418 29.93 -4.70 -11.85
N ARG A 419 30.84 -5.33 -11.11
CA ARG A 419 31.61 -6.46 -11.61
C ARG A 419 30.71 -7.64 -11.95
N PHE A 420 29.73 -7.94 -11.10
CA PHE A 420 28.73 -8.97 -11.39
C PHE A 420 28.01 -8.69 -12.71
N ILE A 421 27.56 -7.45 -12.93
CA ILE A 421 26.88 -7.03 -14.17
C ILE A 421 27.79 -7.15 -15.40
N ARG A 422 29.07 -6.77 -15.27
CA ARG A 422 30.04 -6.90 -16.36
C ARG A 422 30.34 -8.36 -16.70
N ASP A 423 30.47 -9.21 -15.69
CA ASP A 423 30.75 -10.63 -15.85
C ASP A 423 29.53 -11.38 -16.40
N PHE A 424 28.31 -10.98 -16.04
CA PHE A 424 27.10 -11.74 -16.35
C PHE A 424 25.95 -10.88 -16.89
N PRO A 425 26.11 -10.06 -17.94
CA PRO A 425 25.05 -9.19 -18.45
C PRO A 425 23.77 -9.94 -18.86
N GLU A 426 23.88 -11.24 -19.14
CA GLU A 426 22.76 -12.15 -19.39
C GLU A 426 21.83 -12.35 -18.18
N PHE A 427 22.25 -12.04 -16.94
CA PHE A 427 21.42 -12.17 -15.74
C PHE A 427 20.11 -11.38 -15.88
N ALA A 428 20.18 -10.22 -16.54
CA ALA A 428 19.08 -9.30 -16.71
C ALA A 428 18.00 -9.86 -17.64
N ASP A 429 18.21 -10.97 -18.35
CA ASP A 429 17.24 -11.50 -19.30
C ASP A 429 16.01 -12.07 -18.57
N ASN A 430 16.17 -12.66 -17.39
CA ASN A 430 15.06 -13.25 -16.60
C ASN A 430 14.65 -12.44 -15.37
N ILE A 431 15.45 -11.46 -14.95
CA ILE A 431 15.17 -10.62 -13.79
C ILE A 431 14.15 -9.54 -14.15
N ASP A 432 13.17 -9.29 -13.29
CA ASP A 432 12.21 -8.19 -13.43
C ASP A 432 12.36 -7.11 -12.36
N THR A 433 13.03 -7.42 -11.24
CA THR A 433 13.16 -6.54 -10.08
C THR A 433 14.58 -6.61 -9.54
N ILE A 434 15.19 -5.45 -9.28
CA ILE A 434 16.55 -5.32 -8.74
C ILE A 434 16.53 -4.30 -7.60
N LEU A 435 16.98 -4.72 -6.41
CA LEU A 435 17.22 -3.88 -5.25
C LEU A 435 18.72 -3.92 -4.97
N PHE A 436 19.36 -2.78 -4.71
CA PHE A 436 20.76 -2.79 -4.31
C PHE A 436 21.15 -1.62 -3.43
N GLU A 437 22.21 -1.78 -2.65
CA GLU A 437 22.89 -0.69 -1.94
C GLU A 437 23.97 -0.04 -2.82
N ARG A 438 24.11 1.28 -2.67
CA ARG A 438 25.21 2.07 -3.22
C ARG A 438 26.37 2.15 -2.23
N ASP A 439 27.24 1.15 -2.28
CA ASP A 439 28.48 1.12 -1.52
C ASP A 439 29.68 1.59 -2.34
N ARG A 440 30.59 2.28 -1.65
CA ARG A 440 31.88 2.71 -2.23
C ARG A 440 31.71 3.55 -3.48
N GLU A 441 30.71 4.43 -3.48
CA GLU A 441 30.53 5.48 -4.47
C GLU A 441 31.62 6.56 -4.22
N TYR A 442 32.75 6.47 -4.94
CA TYR A 442 33.94 7.33 -4.76
C TYR A 442 34.39 7.49 -3.30
N ASP A 443 35.19 6.55 -2.78
CA ASP A 443 36.01 6.83 -1.60
C ASP A 443 37.46 7.18 -1.97
N ASP A 444 38.20 7.73 -1.00
CA ASP A 444 39.60 8.18 -1.15
C ASP A 444 40.59 7.04 -1.49
N SER A 445 40.13 5.78 -1.60
CA SER A 445 40.97 4.60 -1.86
C SER A 445 40.98 4.13 -3.32
N GLY A 446 40.16 4.74 -4.19
CA GLY A 446 40.27 4.59 -5.65
C GLY A 446 39.84 3.24 -6.23
N THR A 447 39.16 2.38 -5.47
CA THR A 447 38.48 1.19 -6.00
C THR A 447 36.98 1.44 -5.94
N GLN A 448 36.32 1.47 -7.10
CA GLN A 448 34.97 2.04 -7.19
C GLN A 448 34.02 1.16 -7.99
N CYS A 449 32.82 0.97 -7.46
CA CYS A 449 31.66 0.54 -8.22
C CYS A 449 31.14 1.75 -9.05
N ASP A 450 31.25 1.69 -10.37
CA ASP A 450 30.68 2.67 -11.30
C ASP A 450 29.17 2.49 -11.41
N TYR A 451 28.43 3.08 -10.46
CA TYR A 451 26.97 3.08 -10.50
C TYR A 451 26.41 3.81 -11.73
N GLY A 452 27.17 4.73 -12.33
CA GLY A 452 26.79 5.34 -13.61
C GLY A 452 26.75 4.32 -14.75
N TYR A 453 27.68 3.36 -14.78
CA TYR A 453 27.64 2.21 -15.67
C TYR A 453 26.45 1.28 -15.33
N VAL A 454 26.24 0.96 -14.04
CA VAL A 454 25.13 0.10 -13.59
C VAL A 454 23.79 0.66 -14.08
N GLU A 455 23.51 1.94 -13.82
CA GLU A 455 22.26 2.58 -14.22
C GLU A 455 22.07 2.60 -15.74
N LYS A 456 23.12 2.94 -16.50
CA LYS A 456 23.09 2.90 -17.97
C LYS A 456 22.80 1.51 -18.50
N PHE A 457 23.41 0.48 -17.89
CA PHE A 457 23.13 -0.91 -18.23
C PHE A 457 21.67 -1.27 -17.95
N LEU A 458 21.14 -0.94 -16.77
CA LEU A 458 19.75 -1.22 -16.40
C LEU A 458 18.75 -0.53 -17.33
N LEU A 459 18.99 0.75 -17.66
CA LEU A 459 18.20 1.48 -18.66
C LEU A 459 18.26 0.80 -20.04
N SER A 460 19.44 0.33 -20.47
CA SER A 460 19.58 -0.39 -21.74
C SER A 460 18.84 -1.73 -21.79
N LYS A 461 18.49 -2.29 -20.63
CA LYS A 461 17.71 -3.51 -20.46
C LYS A 461 16.23 -3.22 -20.13
N SER A 462 15.75 -2.00 -20.35
CA SER A 462 14.37 -1.56 -20.10
C SER A 462 13.93 -1.61 -18.63
N PHE A 463 14.87 -1.50 -17.70
CA PHE A 463 14.52 -1.28 -16.29
C PHE A 463 14.27 0.21 -16.05
N HIS A 464 13.31 0.48 -15.18
CA HIS A 464 12.95 1.82 -14.70
C HIS A 464 13.24 1.92 -13.21
N GLN A 465 13.84 3.02 -12.79
CA GLN A 465 14.06 3.31 -11.39
C GLN A 465 12.73 3.70 -10.72
N ILE A 466 12.27 2.88 -9.78
CA ILE A 466 11.04 3.12 -9.01
C ILE A 466 11.33 3.73 -7.64
N LYS A 467 12.55 3.51 -7.09
CA LYS A 467 13.06 4.19 -5.89
C LYS A 467 14.46 4.77 -6.16
N ARG A 468 14.67 6.01 -5.74
CA ARG A 468 15.97 6.72 -5.80
C ARG A 468 16.66 6.68 -4.43
N GLY A 469 17.95 7.04 -4.40
CA GLY A 469 18.73 7.19 -3.16
C GLY A 469 19.90 6.20 -3.10
N SER A 470 20.42 5.99 -1.89
CA SER A 470 21.47 5.00 -1.60
C SER A 470 20.99 3.56 -1.78
N HIS A 471 19.67 3.33 -1.70
CA HIS A 471 19.04 2.03 -1.89
C HIS A 471 18.07 2.09 -3.08
N PRO A 472 18.58 2.24 -4.31
CA PRO A 472 17.72 2.32 -5.47
C PRO A 472 17.02 0.98 -5.75
N VAL A 473 15.80 1.09 -6.26
CA VAL A 473 15.04 -0.07 -6.74
C VAL A 473 14.70 0.15 -8.20
N TRP A 474 14.96 -0.86 -9.00
CA TRP A 474 14.77 -0.88 -10.44
C TRP A 474 13.85 -2.02 -10.83
N ARG A 475 12.93 -1.74 -11.74
CA ARG A 475 11.97 -2.74 -12.22
C ARG A 475 11.82 -2.67 -13.72
N ARG A 476 11.82 -3.83 -14.36
CA ARG A 476 11.45 -3.97 -15.76
C ARG A 476 9.98 -4.36 -15.83
N PHE A 477 9.25 -3.62 -16.61
CA PHE A 477 7.88 -3.94 -16.93
C PHE A 477 7.85 -4.71 -18.25
N HIS A 478 7.17 -5.84 -18.30
CA HIS A 478 7.04 -6.61 -19.54
C HIS A 478 5.84 -6.08 -20.32
N ASP A 479 6.07 -5.58 -21.53
CA ASP A 479 5.02 -4.99 -22.35
C ASP A 479 3.97 -6.00 -22.82
N ARG A 480 2.77 -5.91 -22.22
CA ARG A 480 1.50 -5.66 -22.93
C ARG A 480 0.53 -4.79 -22.09
N GLY A 481 1.02 -3.75 -21.42
CA GLY A 481 0.15 -2.82 -20.67
C GLY A 481 0.84 -1.85 -19.70
N ASP A 482 2.17 -1.77 -19.67
CA ASP A 482 2.86 -1.22 -18.50
C ASP A 482 3.56 0.14 -18.71
N MET A 483 3.51 0.70 -19.91
CA MET A 483 4.18 1.96 -20.24
C MET A 483 3.20 3.15 -20.13
N ILE A 484 3.26 3.89 -19.01
CA ILE A 484 2.82 5.29 -18.98
C ILE A 484 4.07 6.14 -19.23
N GLU A 485 4.15 6.80 -20.39
CA GLU A 485 5.23 7.74 -20.68
C GLU A 485 5.25 8.88 -19.63
N PRO A 486 6.43 9.33 -19.17
CA PRO A 486 6.50 10.52 -18.33
C PRO A 486 6.10 11.74 -19.15
N ALA A 487 5.17 12.53 -18.61
CA ALA A 487 4.72 13.78 -19.21
C ALA A 487 5.92 14.67 -19.55
N ARG A 488 6.07 14.98 -20.84
CA ARG A 488 7.01 16.00 -21.32
C ARG A 488 6.53 17.35 -20.78
N SER A 489 7.41 18.04 -20.06
CA SER A 489 7.22 19.44 -19.70
C SER A 489 7.50 20.31 -20.92
N GLU A 490 6.48 20.99 -21.43
CA GLU A 490 6.61 22.28 -22.11
C GLU A 490 6.19 23.39 -21.15
#